data_AF-A0A822IG33-F1
#
_entry.id   AF-A0A822IG33-F1
#
_cell.length_a   1.000
_cell.length_b   1.000
_cell.length_c   1.000
_cell.angle_alpha   90.00
_cell.angle_beta   90.00
_cell.angle_gamma   90.00
#
_symmetry.space_group_name_H-M   'P 1'
#
loop_
_entity.id
_entity.type
_entity.pdbx_description
1 polymer ?
#
loop_
_entity_poly.entity_id
_entity_poly.type
_entity_poly.pdbx_seq_one_letter_code
_entity_poly.pdbx_strand_id
1 'polypeptide(L)'
;MVDSDEGDVRIIFADASSSNRRKVFEAPTERLDGSTLQSEQIIVPFSAETIHQDDLLIVEVKVGTASTADYALTKVQIPVTKLNKSTKQETPTFLRDSDLRSADVTLTANTWVVLGTYTVSAQEGLKLGQRIPDNSRIYIALVENA
;
A
#
# COMPACT_ATOMS: atom_id res chain seq x y z
N MET A 1 12.91 -13.84 19.65
CA MET A 1 11.54 -13.30 19.52
C MET A 1 11.69 -12.10 18.61
N VAL A 2 11.11 -12.10 17.42
CA VAL A 2 11.19 -10.92 16.54
C VAL A 2 10.19 -9.92 17.13
N ASP A 3 10.72 -8.93 17.85
CA ASP A 3 9.95 -7.76 18.24
C ASP A 3 9.49 -7.12 16.93
N SER A 4 8.18 -7.16 16.68
CA SER A 4 7.60 -6.35 15.62
C SER A 4 7.66 -4.94 16.14
N ASP A 5 8.44 -4.10 15.49
CA ASP A 5 8.33 -2.70 15.74
C ASP A 5 6.99 -2.22 15.21
N GLU A 6 6.30 -1.42 16.00
CA GLU A 6 5.05 -0.81 15.58
C GLU A 6 5.39 0.33 14.61
N GLY A 7 4.72 0.37 13.46
CA GLY A 7 5.03 1.32 12.40
C GLY A 7 3.82 2.18 12.01
N ASP A 8 4.04 3.11 11.09
CA ASP A 8 2.98 3.79 10.36
C ASP A 8 3.05 3.40 8.88
N VAL A 9 1.90 3.22 8.23
CA VAL A 9 1.79 3.13 6.77
C VAL A 9 1.07 4.35 6.23
N ARG A 10 1.51 4.82 5.07
CA ARG A 10 0.74 5.75 4.25
C ARG A 10 0.73 5.36 2.79
N ILE A 11 -0.35 5.75 2.11
CA ILE A 11 -0.51 5.60 0.66
C ILE A 11 -0.56 7.00 0.06
N ILE A 12 0.20 7.17 -1.01
CA ILE A 12 0.38 8.43 -1.73
C ILE A 12 0.03 8.21 -3.19
N PHE A 13 -0.72 9.14 -3.74
CA PHE A 13 -0.87 9.30 -5.18
C PHE A 13 0.16 10.32 -5.65
N ALA A 14 0.88 9.99 -6.71
CA ALA A 14 1.86 10.88 -7.29
C ALA A 14 1.78 10.90 -8.81
N ASP A 15 2.23 11.99 -9.42
CA ASP A 15 2.43 12.03 -10.87
C ASP A 15 3.60 11.12 -11.29
N ALA A 16 3.74 10.87 -12.59
CA ALA A 16 4.80 10.05 -13.18
C ALA A 16 6.23 10.50 -12.77
N SER A 17 6.42 11.78 -12.45
CA SER A 17 7.71 12.35 -12.04
C SER A 17 7.94 12.33 -10.52
N SER A 18 6.96 11.88 -9.74
CA SER A 18 6.91 12.01 -8.28
C SER A 18 7.08 13.45 -7.76
N SER A 19 6.85 14.46 -8.61
CA SER A 19 6.99 15.87 -8.23
C SER A 19 5.79 16.33 -7.42
N ASN A 20 4.59 15.95 -7.87
CA ASN A 20 3.37 16.16 -7.11
C ASN A 20 3.02 14.91 -6.34
N ARG A 21 3.13 14.96 -5.01
CA ARG A 21 2.81 13.85 -4.10
C ARG A 21 1.66 14.25 -3.21
N ARG A 22 0.61 13.43 -3.18
CA ARG A 22 -0.57 13.65 -2.36
C ARG A 22 -0.85 12.44 -1.50
N LYS A 23 -0.83 12.63 -0.19
CA LYS A 23 -1.23 11.61 0.78
C LYS A 23 -2.73 11.38 0.68
N VAL A 24 -3.13 10.14 0.44
CA VAL A 24 -4.55 9.73 0.36
C VAL A 24 -4.97 8.89 1.55
N PHE A 25 -4.02 8.27 2.24
CA PHE A 25 -4.28 7.43 3.39
C PHE A 25 -3.07 7.39 4.31
N GLU A 26 -3.29 7.32 5.62
CA GLU A 26 -2.27 7.10 6.64
C GLU A 26 -2.91 6.41 7.84
N ALA A 27 -2.25 5.38 8.36
CA ALA A 27 -2.70 4.68 9.55
C ALA A 27 -1.52 3.99 10.25
N PRO A 28 -1.59 3.79 11.58
CA PRO A 28 -0.61 2.99 12.30
C PRO A 28 -0.70 1.53 11.84
N THR A 29 0.42 0.91 11.49
CA THR A 29 0.52 -0.54 11.36
C THR A 29 0.73 -1.15 12.74
N GLU A 30 -0.34 -1.29 13.51
CA GLU A 30 -0.35 -2.27 14.61
C GLU A 30 -0.33 -3.65 13.96
N ARG A 31 0.68 -4.50 14.23
CA ARG A 31 0.89 -5.86 13.70
C ARG A 31 -0.27 -6.40 12.83
N LEU A 32 -0.40 -5.94 11.59
CA LEU A 32 -1.48 -6.35 10.69
C LEU A 32 -1.02 -7.56 9.90
N ASP A 33 -0.88 -8.70 10.57
CA ASP A 33 -0.64 -9.95 9.88
C ASP A 33 -1.94 -10.59 9.40
N GLY A 34 -1.82 -11.58 8.50
CA GLY A 34 -2.99 -12.31 7.98
C GLY A 34 -3.75 -13.13 9.04
N SER A 35 -3.22 -13.24 10.27
CA SER A 35 -3.89 -13.86 11.42
C SER A 35 -4.62 -12.86 12.32
N THR A 36 -4.44 -11.56 12.09
CA THR A 36 -5.12 -10.50 12.83
C THR A 36 -6.62 -10.53 12.53
N LEU A 37 -7.45 -10.37 13.57
CA LEU A 37 -8.90 -10.44 13.43
C LEU A 37 -9.38 -9.39 12.42
N GLN A 38 -10.34 -9.76 11.59
CA GLN A 38 -10.87 -8.89 10.54
C GLN A 38 -11.44 -7.57 11.09
N SER A 39 -11.88 -7.55 12.35
CA SER A 39 -12.33 -6.34 13.08
C SER A 39 -11.20 -5.39 13.49
N GLU A 40 -9.98 -5.90 13.61
CA GLU A 40 -8.78 -5.16 14.02
C GLU A 40 -7.98 -4.67 12.80
N GLN A 41 -8.36 -5.13 11.61
CA GLN A 41 -7.77 -4.69 10.36
C GLN A 41 -8.22 -3.29 9.97
N ILE A 42 -7.28 -2.55 9.37
CA ILE A 42 -7.50 -1.17 8.96
C ILE A 42 -8.35 -1.14 7.69
N ILE A 43 -9.46 -0.40 7.76
CA ILE A 43 -10.34 -0.14 6.61
C ILE A 43 -9.77 1.04 5.83
N VAL A 44 -9.42 0.80 4.59
CA VAL A 44 -9.04 1.81 3.62
C VAL A 44 -10.30 2.43 3.03
N PRO A 45 -10.51 3.75 3.16
CA PRO A 45 -11.68 4.38 2.57
C PRO A 45 -11.62 4.31 1.04
N PHE A 46 -12.79 4.13 0.41
CA PHE A 46 -12.90 4.28 -1.03
C PHE A 46 -12.61 5.73 -1.41
N SER A 47 -11.53 5.95 -2.17
CA SER A 47 -11.18 7.27 -2.66
C SER A 47 -12.09 7.67 -3.81
N ALA A 48 -12.65 8.88 -3.72
CA ALA A 48 -13.34 9.51 -4.84
C ALA A 48 -12.37 9.87 -5.98
N GLU A 49 -11.08 9.99 -5.67
CA GLU A 49 -10.05 10.43 -6.58
C GLU A 49 -9.52 9.26 -7.41
N THR A 50 -9.35 9.48 -8.71
CA THR A 50 -8.80 8.50 -9.64
C THR A 50 -7.46 9.02 -10.13
N ILE A 51 -6.40 8.23 -10.00
CA ILE A 51 -5.14 8.48 -10.72
C ILE A 51 -5.21 7.82 -12.08
N HIS A 52 -4.49 8.38 -13.04
CA HIS A 52 -4.55 8.00 -14.43
C HIS A 52 -3.26 7.35 -14.89
N GLN A 53 -3.22 6.98 -16.16
CA GLN A 53 -2.05 6.42 -16.81
C GLN A 53 -0.76 7.15 -16.42
N ASP A 54 0.29 6.37 -16.18
CA ASP A 54 1.64 6.80 -15.83
C ASP A 54 1.77 7.46 -14.45
N ASP A 55 0.65 7.78 -13.77
CA ASP A 55 0.65 8.14 -12.36
C ASP A 55 1.03 6.95 -11.49
N LEU A 56 1.47 7.27 -10.27
CA LEU A 56 2.04 6.34 -9.32
C LEU A 56 1.17 6.24 -8.06
N LEU A 57 0.97 5.01 -7.60
CA LEU A 57 0.54 4.73 -6.23
C LEU A 57 1.77 4.30 -5.45
N ILE A 58 2.16 5.09 -4.46
CA ILE A 58 3.34 4.87 -3.62
C ILE A 58 2.87 4.44 -2.24
N VAL A 59 3.45 3.36 -1.74
CA VAL A 59 3.24 2.86 -0.38
C VAL A 59 4.49 3.20 0.40
N GLU A 60 4.33 3.90 1.51
CA GLU A 60 5.45 4.22 2.40
C GLU A 60 5.19 3.71 3.80
N VAL A 61 6.26 3.34 4.47
CA VAL A 61 6.23 2.90 5.86
C VAL A 61 7.23 3.69 6.68
N LYS A 62 6.92 3.85 7.97
CA LYS A 62 7.82 4.41 8.96
C LYS A 62 7.86 3.45 10.14
N VAL A 63 9.05 3.02 10.50
CA VAL A 63 9.31 2.06 11.59
C VAL A 63 10.17 2.70 12.66
N GLY A 64 10.15 2.22 13.91
CA GLY A 64 10.89 2.82 15.01
C GLY A 64 12.41 2.53 15.00
N THR A 65 12.82 1.33 14.62
CA THR A 65 14.12 0.72 14.98
C THR A 65 14.63 -0.28 13.93
N ALA A 66 13.79 -0.85 13.07
CA ALA A 66 14.23 -1.83 12.07
C ALA A 66 15.11 -1.24 10.96
N SER A 67 16.09 -2.03 10.51
CA SER A 67 17.09 -1.65 9.49
C SER A 67 16.77 -2.23 8.11
N THR A 68 16.07 -3.37 8.06
CA THR A 68 15.67 -4.02 6.81
C THR A 68 14.30 -4.68 6.95
N ALA A 69 13.51 -4.65 5.87
CA ALA A 69 12.33 -5.50 5.74
C ALA A 69 12.73 -6.80 5.01
N ASP A 70 12.25 -7.95 5.48
CA ASP A 70 12.33 -9.24 4.80
C ASP A 70 11.09 -9.43 3.92
N TYR A 71 11.30 -9.41 2.61
CA TYR A 71 10.23 -9.39 1.63
C TYR A 71 9.66 -10.77 1.34
N ALA A 72 10.43 -11.83 1.60
CA ALA A 72 9.93 -13.19 1.47
C ALA A 72 8.84 -13.49 2.50
N LEU A 73 8.91 -12.80 3.65
CA LEU A 73 7.95 -12.95 4.75
C LEU A 73 6.97 -11.78 4.85
N THR A 74 7.31 -10.62 4.26
CA THR A 74 6.43 -9.45 4.21
C THR A 74 5.26 -9.70 3.26
N LYS A 75 4.05 -9.41 3.72
CA LYS A 75 2.83 -9.50 2.89
C LYS A 75 2.20 -8.14 2.78
N VAL A 76 1.94 -7.70 1.55
CA VAL A 76 1.22 -6.45 1.27
C VAL A 76 0.02 -6.78 0.39
N GLN A 77 -1.16 -6.35 0.80
CA GLN A 77 -2.37 -6.43 0.01
C GLN A 77 -3.18 -5.15 0.16
N ILE A 78 -3.26 -4.37 -0.90
CA ILE A 78 -3.92 -3.06 -0.92
C ILE A 78 -5.19 -3.14 -1.76
N PRO A 79 -6.37 -2.88 -1.18
CA PRO A 79 -7.62 -2.86 -1.91
C PRO A 79 -7.63 -1.65 -2.85
N VAL A 80 -7.91 -1.90 -4.12
CA VAL A 80 -8.03 -0.86 -5.15
C VAL A 80 -9.20 -1.15 -6.06
N THR A 81 -9.65 -0.11 -6.76
CA THR A 81 -10.63 -0.25 -7.85
C THR A 81 -9.98 0.23 -9.14
N LYS A 82 -9.85 -0.68 -10.11
CA LYS A 82 -9.34 -0.37 -11.44
C LYS A 82 -10.48 0.07 -12.35
N LEU A 83 -10.32 1.19 -13.02
CA LEU A 83 -11.23 1.69 -14.04
C LEU A 83 -10.62 1.42 -15.42
N ASN A 84 -11.27 0.60 -16.24
CA ASN A 84 -10.86 0.44 -17.63
C ASN A 84 -11.29 1.68 -18.44
N LYS A 85 -10.33 2.36 -19.06
CA LYS A 85 -10.61 3.59 -19.83
C LYS A 85 -11.49 3.35 -21.06
N SER A 86 -11.36 2.18 -21.70
CA SER A 86 -12.07 1.80 -22.91
C SER A 86 -13.50 1.34 -22.65
N THR A 87 -13.71 0.48 -21.65
CA THR A 87 -15.04 -0.09 -21.34
C THR A 87 -15.81 0.68 -20.27
N LYS A 88 -15.16 1.65 -19.58
CA LYS A 88 -15.69 2.37 -18.41
C LYS A 88 -16.09 1.47 -17.24
N GLN A 89 -15.64 0.22 -17.24
CA GLN A 89 -15.93 -0.73 -16.20
C GLN A 89 -14.99 -0.53 -15.00
N GLU A 90 -15.57 -0.48 -13.80
CA GLU A 90 -14.83 -0.53 -12.55
C GLU A 90 -14.73 -1.98 -12.06
N THR A 91 -13.50 -2.44 -11.81
CA THR A 91 -13.21 -3.77 -11.28
C THR A 91 -12.50 -3.64 -9.93
N PRO A 92 -13.15 -4.04 -8.83
CA PRO A 92 -12.50 -4.15 -7.53
C PRO A 92 -11.41 -5.22 -7.59
N THR A 93 -10.22 -4.92 -7.10
CA THR A 93 -9.10 -5.86 -7.05
C THR A 93 -8.16 -5.51 -5.89
N PHE A 94 -7.06 -6.24 -5.78
CA PHE A 94 -6.02 -6.01 -4.79
C PHE A 94 -4.68 -5.89 -5.49
N LEU A 95 -3.90 -4.88 -5.12
CA LEU A 95 -2.47 -4.83 -5.41
C LEU A 95 -1.74 -5.66 -4.37
N ARG A 96 -0.89 -6.56 -4.82
CA ARG A 96 -0.06 -7.41 -3.96
C ARG A 96 1.38 -6.92 -3.93
N ASP A 97 2.18 -7.51 -3.06
CA ASP A 97 3.63 -7.29 -2.99
C ASP A 97 4.31 -7.39 -4.36
N SER A 98 3.95 -8.39 -5.17
CA SER A 98 4.45 -8.59 -6.53
C SER A 98 4.09 -7.48 -7.52
N ASP A 99 2.99 -6.75 -7.28
CA ASP A 99 2.56 -5.65 -8.14
C ASP A 99 3.24 -4.32 -7.76
N LEU A 100 3.76 -4.24 -6.54
CA LEU A 100 4.31 -3.02 -5.95
C LEU A 100 5.83 -2.94 -6.03
N ARG A 101 6.54 -4.06 -6.20
CA ARG A 101 8.00 -4.09 -5.96
C ARG A 101 8.78 -5.01 -6.88
N SER A 102 10.06 -4.67 -7.00
CA SER A 102 11.07 -5.43 -7.73
C SER A 102 12.31 -5.84 -6.90
N ALA A 103 12.49 -5.35 -5.66
CA ALA A 103 13.65 -5.64 -4.81
C ALA A 103 13.39 -5.34 -3.31
N ASP A 104 14.31 -5.81 -2.45
CA ASP A 104 14.36 -5.48 -1.02
C ASP A 104 14.64 -3.98 -0.79
N VAL A 105 14.05 -3.39 0.25
CA VAL A 105 14.27 -1.98 0.64
C VAL A 105 14.86 -1.88 2.03
N THR A 106 15.94 -1.11 2.16
CA THR A 106 16.54 -0.72 3.43
C THR A 106 15.62 0.23 4.18
N LEU A 107 15.29 -0.11 5.42
CA LEU A 107 14.49 0.73 6.30
C LEU A 107 15.42 1.68 7.07
N THR A 108 14.92 2.88 7.35
CA THR A 108 15.60 3.85 8.21
C THR A 108 14.67 4.19 9.36
N ALA A 109 15.14 3.95 10.58
CA ALA A 109 14.43 4.26 11.81
C ALA A 109 13.85 5.68 11.79
N ASN A 110 12.58 5.80 12.21
CA ASN A 110 11.81 7.02 12.32
C ASN A 110 11.69 7.85 11.03
N THR A 111 11.93 7.24 9.87
CA THR A 111 11.87 7.91 8.56
C THR A 111 10.85 7.21 7.66
N TRP A 112 10.14 7.99 6.85
CA TRP A 112 9.26 7.44 5.82
C TRP A 112 10.10 6.87 4.68
N VAL A 113 9.96 5.58 4.44
CA VAL A 113 10.65 4.84 3.39
C VAL A 113 9.64 4.30 2.40
N VAL A 114 9.96 4.39 1.11
CA VAL A 114 9.12 3.81 0.05
C VAL A 114 9.18 2.30 0.15
N LEU A 115 8.04 1.72 0.53
CA LEU A 115 7.82 0.29 0.54
C LEU A 115 7.73 -0.16 -0.92
N GLY A 116 6.76 0.33 -1.68
CA GLY A 116 6.62 -0.05 -3.08
C GLY A 116 5.91 1.00 -3.89
N THR A 117 5.99 0.86 -5.21
CA THR A 117 5.36 1.76 -6.16
C THR A 117 4.65 0.95 -7.24
N TYR A 118 3.37 1.22 -7.43
CA TYR A 118 2.59 0.72 -8.55
C TYR A 118 2.44 1.82 -9.59
N THR A 119 2.79 1.50 -10.84
CA THR A 119 2.58 2.41 -11.99
C THR A 119 1.26 2.06 -12.67
N VAL A 120 0.39 3.06 -12.84
CA VAL A 120 -0.91 2.84 -13.48
C VAL A 120 -0.73 2.58 -14.98
N SER A 121 -1.22 1.42 -15.43
CA SER A 121 -1.16 1.03 -16.84
C SER A 121 -1.92 2.00 -17.75
N ALA A 122 -1.49 2.10 -19.01
CA ALA A 122 -2.01 3.08 -19.98
C ALA A 122 -3.53 3.04 -20.19
N GLN A 123 -4.11 1.85 -20.10
CA GLN A 123 -5.55 1.60 -20.30
C GLN A 123 -6.37 1.63 -19.00
N GLU A 124 -5.74 1.96 -17.87
CA GLU A 124 -6.35 1.91 -16.55
C GLU A 124 -6.40 3.30 -15.90
N GLY A 125 -7.37 3.48 -15.00
CA GLY A 125 -7.31 4.44 -13.90
C GLY A 125 -7.41 3.67 -12.58
N LEU A 126 -6.94 4.26 -11.49
CA LEU A 126 -6.89 3.59 -10.19
C LEU A 126 -7.51 4.45 -9.11
N LYS A 127 -8.38 3.85 -8.29
CA LYS A 127 -8.88 4.42 -7.04
C LYS A 127 -8.42 3.55 -5.89
N LEU A 128 -8.16 4.18 -4.74
CA LEU A 128 -7.85 3.47 -3.51
C LEU A 128 -9.14 2.93 -2.87
N GLY A 129 -9.09 1.73 -2.28
CA GLY A 129 -10.22 1.09 -1.64
C GLY A 129 -11.21 0.44 -2.62
N GLN A 130 -12.23 -0.22 -2.05
CA GLN A 130 -13.35 -0.82 -2.77
C GLN A 130 -14.68 -0.24 -2.25
N ARG A 131 -15.76 -0.38 -3.03
CA ARG A 131 -17.08 0.13 -2.61
C ARG A 131 -17.68 -0.63 -1.42
N ILE A 132 -17.19 -1.83 -1.15
CA ILE A 132 -17.62 -2.67 -0.02
C ILE A 132 -16.59 -2.50 1.10
N PRO A 133 -16.98 -1.98 2.28
CA PRO A 133 -16.05 -1.74 3.39
C PRO A 133 -15.28 -2.99 3.80
N ASP A 134 -15.96 -4.15 3.84
CA ASP A 134 -15.33 -5.40 4.24
C ASP A 134 -14.20 -5.85 3.31
N ASN A 135 -14.28 -5.48 2.03
CA ASN A 135 -13.29 -5.79 1.02
C ASN A 135 -12.23 -4.68 0.88
N SER A 136 -12.36 -3.60 1.65
CA SER A 136 -11.44 -2.46 1.62
C SER A 136 -10.42 -2.53 2.75
N ARG A 137 -10.11 -3.72 3.25
CA ARG A 137 -9.11 -3.92 4.29
C ARG A 137 -7.71 -4.05 3.69
N ILE A 138 -6.74 -3.38 4.30
CA ILE A 138 -5.33 -3.48 3.95
C ILE A 138 -4.65 -4.52 4.85
N TYR A 139 -3.70 -5.23 4.27
CA TYR A 139 -2.88 -6.21 4.97
C TYR A 139 -1.44 -5.84 4.73
N ILE A 140 -0.72 -5.48 5.79
CA ILE A 140 0.71 -5.20 5.73
C ILE A 140 1.36 -5.89 6.93
N ALA A 141 1.93 -7.06 6.68
CA ALA A 141 2.79 -7.74 7.63
C ALA A 141 4.22 -7.40 7.25
N LEU A 142 4.90 -6.53 7.99
CA LEU A 142 6.33 -6.30 7.81
C LEU A 142 7.08 -7.29 8.70
N VAL A 143 8.01 -8.04 8.11
CA VAL A 143 8.97 -8.80 8.90
C VAL A 143 10.28 -8.05 8.87
N GLU A 144 10.77 -7.70 10.04
CA GLU A 144 11.94 -6.86 10.23
C GLU A 144 13.13 -7.72 10.63
N ASN A 145 14.28 -7.48 10.02
CA ASN A 145 15.56 -8.01 10.51
C ASN A 145 16.34 -6.86 11.13
N ALA A 146 16.80 -7.08 12.37
CA ALA A 146 17.66 -6.16 13.11
C ALA A 146 19.06 -6.10 12.51
#